data_AF-A0A5S5CSX2-F1
#
_entry.id   AF-A0A5S5CSX2-F1
#
_cell.length_a   1.000
_cell.length_b   1.000
_cell.length_c   1.000
_cell.angle_alpha   90.00
_cell.angle_beta   90.00
_cell.angle_gamma   90.00
#
_symmetry.space_group_name_H-M   'P 1'
#
loop_
_entity.id
_entity.type
_entity.pdbx_description
1 polymer ?
#
loop_
_entity_poly.entity_id
_entity_poly.type
_entity_poly.pdbx_seq_one_letter_code
_entity_poly.pdbx_strand_id
1 'polypeptide(L)' 'MVILDADVTGCVDTWLHGSGPLDRGRLSLFRDLARDLDVVLPLLDDQHESEYHGRLRQLARLLLEVAS' A
#
# COMPACT_ATOMS: atom_id res chain seq x y z
N MET A 1 -14.16 -0.73 -0.99
CA MET A 1 -13.00 -1.34 -0.31
C MET A 1 -12.72 -2.74 -0.87
N VAL A 2 -12.45 -2.86 -2.18
CA VAL A 2 -12.12 -4.16 -2.83
C VAL A 2 -10.89 -3.98 -3.74
N ILE A 3 -10.78 -2.81 -4.38
CA ILE A 3 -9.65 -2.46 -5.24
C ILE A 3 -8.34 -2.35 -4.43
N LEU A 4 -8.38 -1.72 -3.25
CA LEU A 4 -7.20 -1.55 -2.39
C LEU A 4 -6.61 -2.90 -1.92
N ASP A 5 -7.47 -3.81 -1.47
CA ASP A 5 -7.06 -5.15 -1.04
C ASP A 5 -6.57 -5.99 -2.22
N ALA A 6 -7.19 -5.86 -3.39
CA ALA A 6 -6.75 -6.55 -4.60
C ALA A 6 -5.37 -6.07 -5.08
N ASP A 7 -5.10 -4.76 -5.01
CA ASP A 7 -3.82 -4.17 -5.38
C ASP A 7 -2.71 -4.59 -4.41
N VAL A 8 -2.99 -4.59 -3.10
CA VAL A 8 -2.02 -5.03 -2.08
C VAL A 8 -1.75 -6.53 -2.19
N THR A 9 -2.80 -7.35 -2.31
CA THR A 9 -2.64 -8.81 -2.42
C THR A 9 -1.91 -9.17 -3.70
N GLY A 10 -2.22 -8.52 -4.82
CA GLY A 10 -1.53 -8.72 -6.09
C GLY A 10 -0.04 -8.36 -6.00
N CYS A 11 0.32 -7.32 -5.25
CA CYS A 11 1.72 -6.92 -5.04
C CYS A 11 2.49 -7.85 -4.10
N VAL A 12 1.87 -8.30 -3.01
CA VAL A 12 2.45 -9.31 -2.11
C VAL A 12 2.65 -10.63 -2.85
N ASP A 13 1.67 -11.05 -3.65
CA ASP A 13 1.76 -12.28 -4.45
C ASP A 13 2.83 -12.18 -5.53
N THR A 14 2.96 -11.03 -6.22
CA THR A 14 4.05 -10.84 -7.19
C THR A 14 5.43 -10.83 -6.53
N TRP A 15 5.56 -10.20 -5.35
CA TRP A 15 6.82 -10.20 -4.60
C TRP A 15 7.19 -11.61 -4.10
N LEU A 16 6.21 -12.43 -3.71
CA LEU A 16 6.43 -13.79 -3.22
C LEU A 16 6.63 -14.84 -4.34
N HIS A 17 5.92 -14.72 -5.46
CA HIS A 17 5.80 -15.79 -6.46
C HIS A 17 6.42 -15.52 -7.83
N GLY A 18 6.91 -14.31 -8.15
CA GLY A 18 7.49 -14.12 -9.48
C GLY A 18 8.20 -12.79 -9.78
N SER A 19 9.53 -12.90 -9.90
CA SER A 19 10.34 -12.16 -10.89
C SER A 19 10.92 -10.78 -10.50
N GLY A 20 11.57 -10.69 -9.33
CA GLY A 20 12.52 -9.60 -9.05
C GLY A 20 11.89 -8.31 -8.49
N PRO A 21 12.67 -7.21 -8.41
CA PRO A 21 12.24 -5.99 -7.71
C PRO A 21 10.94 -5.44 -8.31
N LEU A 22 10.05 -4.92 -7.44
CA LEU A 22 8.79 -4.29 -7.82
C LEU A 22 9.01 -3.36 -9.02
N ASP A 23 8.31 -3.64 -10.12
CA ASP A 23 8.38 -2.80 -11.32
C ASP A 23 8.04 -1.33 -10.97
N ARG A 24 8.68 -0.37 -11.65
CA ARG A 24 8.52 1.08 -11.40
C ARG A 24 7.06 1.53 -11.40
N GLY A 25 6.19 0.89 -12.18
CA GLY A 25 4.75 1.12 -12.19
C GLY A 25 4.10 0.80 -10.85
N ARG A 26 4.47 -0.33 -10.23
CA ARG A 26 3.97 -0.73 -8.90
C ARG A 26 4.51 0.17 -7.80
N LEU A 27 5.75 0.64 -7.93
CA LEU A 27 6.30 1.65 -7.01
C LEU A 27 5.59 3.00 -7.11
N SER A 28 5.19 3.42 -8.31
CA SER A 28 4.36 4.62 -8.46
C SER A 28 3.01 4.43 -7.77
N LEU A 29 2.38 3.26 -7.97
CA LEU A 29 1.10 2.94 -7.36
C LEU A 29 1.18 2.96 -5.83
N PHE A 30 2.22 2.36 -5.22
CA PHE A 30 2.41 2.43 -3.77
C PHE A 30 2.72 3.84 -3.26
N ARG A 31 3.41 4.67 -4.04
CA ARG A 31 3.67 6.06 -3.68
C ARG A 31 2.39 6.89 -3.69
N ASP A 32 1.54 6.67 -4.69
CA ASP A 32 0.24 7.34 -4.79
C ASP A 32 -0.71 6.85 -3.69
N LEU A 33 -0.75 5.53 -3.42
CA LEU A 33 -1.48 4.93 -2.31
C LEU A 33 -1.05 5.51 -0.95
N ALA A 34 0.26 5.61 -0.70
CA ALA A 34 0.77 6.18 0.55
C ALA A 34 0.39 7.66 0.70
N ARG A 35 0.40 8.44 -0.40
CA ARG A 35 -0.01 9.84 -0.43
C ARG A 35 -1.51 10.00 -0.17
N ASP A 36 -2.33 9.17 -0.79
CA ASP A 36 -3.78 9.20 -0.62
C ASP A 36 -4.16 8.81 0.81
N LEU A 37 -3.50 7.80 1.39
CA LEU A 37 -3.67 7.42 2.79
C LEU A 37 -3.20 8.50 3.76
N ASP A 38 -2.17 9.28 3.43
CA ASP A 38 -1.74 10.45 4.21
C ASP A 38 -2.84 11.53 4.30
N VAL A 39 -3.67 11.66 3.26
CA VAL A 39 -4.78 12.63 3.20
C VAL A 39 -6.05 12.08 3.84
N VAL A 40 -6.34 10.78 3.64
CA VAL A 40 -7.60 10.16 4.08
C VAL A 40 -7.57 9.80 5.57
N LEU A 41 -6.44 9.35 6.13
CA LEU A 41 -6.36 8.92 7.53
C LEU A 41 -6.86 9.96 8.55
N PRO A 42 -6.53 11.26 8.44
CA PRO A 42 -7.05 12.29 9.34
C PRO A 42 -8.57 12.55 9.20
N LEU A 43 -9.19 12.08 8.12
CA LEU A 43 -10.62 12.26 7.82
C LEU A 43 -11.47 11.06 8.25
N LEU A 44 -10.84 9.97 8.71
CA LEU A 44 -11.52 8.79 9.21
C LEU A 44 -11.85 8.97 10.70
N ASP A 45 -13.14 9.16 11.00
CA ASP A 45 -13.65 9.23 12.38
C ASP A 45 -13.82 7.83 13.02
N ASP A 46 -13.86 6.77 12.20
CA ASP A 46 -13.93 5.40 12.69
C ASP A 46 -12.54 4.87 13.06
N GLN A 47 -12.38 4.46 14.31
CA GLN A 47 -11.10 3.99 14.85
C GLN A 47 -10.62 2.69 14.20
N HIS A 48 -11.51 1.75 13.87
CA HIS A 48 -11.13 0.50 13.19
C HIS A 48 -10.68 0.78 11.76
N GLU A 49 -11.39 1.65 11.03
CA GLU A 49 -11.00 2.09 9.69
C GLU A 49 -9.65 2.80 9.73
N SER A 50 -9.43 3.71 10.69
CA SER A 50 -8.17 4.44 10.84
C SER A 50 -6.99 3.52 11.15
N GLU A 51 -7.16 2.55 12.06
CA GLU A 51 -6.13 1.56 12.38
C GLU A 51 -5.79 0.65 11.19
N TYR A 52 -6.81 0.16 10.48
CA TYR A 52 -6.61 -0.69 9.31
C TYR A 52 -5.88 0.05 8.18
N HIS A 53 -6.35 1.25 7.82
CA HIS A 53 -5.71 2.08 6.80
C HIS A 53 -4.31 2.56 7.23
N GLY A 54 -4.08 2.73 8.54
CA GLY A 54 -2.78 3.06 9.11
C GLY A 54 -1.75 1.94 8.89
N ARG A 55 -2.14 0.68 9.08
CA ARG A 55 -1.28 -0.49 8.80
C ARG A 55 -0.97 -0.60 7.30
N LEU A 56 -1.96 -0.32 6.45
CA LEU A 56 -1.82 -0.32 4.99
C LEU A 56 -0.81 0.73 4.51
N ARG A 57 -0.86 1.95 5.09
CA ARG A 57 0.14 3.01 4.85
C ARG A 57 1.53 2.58 5.27
N GLN A 58 1.65 1.94 6.43
CA GLN A 58 2.94 1.46 6.93
C GLN A 58 3.54 0.39 6.00
N LEU A 59 2.71 -0.55 5.54
CA LEU A 59 3.12 -1.58 4.58
C LEU A 59 3.61 -0.96 3.26
N ALA A 60 2.87 0.01 2.72
CA ALA A 60 3.25 0.72 1.49
C ALA A 60 4.61 1.42 1.62
N ARG A 61 4.89 2.04 2.77
CA ARG A 61 6.18 2.70 3.06
C ARG A 61 7.33 1.70 3.15
N LEU A 62 7.14 0.59 3.85
CA LEU A 62 8.15 -0.47 3.94
C LEU A 62 8.48 -1.06 2.56
N LEU A 63 7.48 -1.24 1.70
CA LEU A 63 7.70 -1.72 0.33
C LEU A 63 8.46 -0.70 -0.53
N LEU A 64 8.24 0.60 -0.31
CA LEU A 64 9.00 1.65 -0.99
C LEU A 64 10.46 1.74 -0.52
N GLU A 65 10.73 1.49 0.77
CA GLU A 65 12.09 1.46 1.33
C GLU A 65 12.91 0.24 0.87
N VAL A 66 12.27 -0.92 0.73
CA VAL A 66 12.96 -2.16 0.28
C VAL A 66 13.23 -2.15 -1.23
N ALA A 67 12.44 -1.39 -2.00
CA ALA A 67 12.54 -1.33 -3.45
C ALA A 67 13.36 -0.14 -4.00
N SER A 68 13.82 0.76 -3.12
CA SER A 68 14.76 1.85 -3.45
C SER A 68 16.21 1.41 -3.37
#